data_AF-A0A2V0QLJ4-F1
#
_entry.id   AF-A0A2V0QLJ4-F1
#
_cell.length_a   1.000
_cell.length_b   1.000
_cell.length_c   1.000
_cell.angle_alpha   90.00
_cell.angle_beta   90.00
_cell.angle_gamma   90.00
#
_symmetry.space_group_name_H-M   'P 1'
#
loop_
_entity.id
_entity.type
_entity.pdbx_description
1 polymer ?
#
loop_
_entity_poly.entity_id
_entity_poly.type
_entity_poly.pdbx_seq_one_letter_code
_entity_poly.pdbx_strand_id
1 'polypeptide(L)'
;MSRVSLRLWDPLVRLFHVSIAGVFVANYFFNEAGDDWHVWLGYYAVAWLAVRVVWGFLGPTSARWSDFWPSPARLRAHVRSLIDRKPVHRLGHSPLGALVMVLMMALIFGMGLTGFLMEEVDALWGAD
;
A
#
# COMPACT_ATOMS: atom_id res chain seq x y z
N MET A 1 35.97 2.73 11.51
CA MET A 1 34.72 3.51 11.70
C MET A 1 33.56 2.54 11.79
N SER A 2 32.90 2.42 12.94
CA SER A 2 31.65 1.65 13.06
C SER A 2 30.59 2.32 12.19
N ARG A 3 30.05 1.62 11.19
CA ARG A 3 28.93 2.14 10.38
C ARG A 3 27.72 2.31 11.29
N VAL A 4 27.34 3.56 11.57
CA VAL A 4 26.06 3.86 12.22
C VAL A 4 24.95 3.57 11.21
N SER A 5 24.19 2.50 11.40
CA SER A 5 23.04 2.17 10.54
C SER A 5 21.77 2.77 11.11
N LEU A 6 21.09 3.65 10.35
CA LEU A 6 19.78 4.18 10.72
C LEU A 6 18.68 3.20 10.26
N ARG A 7 17.92 2.64 11.19
CA ARG A 7 16.77 1.79 10.87
C ARG A 7 15.55 2.68 10.60
N LEU A 8 15.39 3.08 9.34
CA LEU A 8 14.31 3.99 8.94
C LEU A 8 12.93 3.32 8.94
N TRP A 9 12.82 2.15 8.27
CA TRP A 9 11.56 1.43 8.14
C TRP A 9 11.40 0.40 9.25
N ASP A 10 10.30 0.50 9.96
CA ASP A 10 9.96 -0.45 11.02
C ASP A 10 9.56 -1.83 10.43
N PRO A 11 9.66 -2.90 11.24
CA PRO A 11 9.38 -4.25 10.78
C PRO A 11 7.97 -4.43 10.21
N LEU A 12 6.95 -3.74 10.75
CA LEU A 12 5.57 -3.94 10.33
C LEU A 12 5.30 -3.33 8.95
N VAL A 13 5.86 -2.16 8.64
CA VAL A 13 5.78 -1.58 7.29
C VAL A 13 6.46 -2.48 6.26
N ARG A 14 7.60 -3.09 6.61
CA ARG A 14 8.28 -4.06 5.73
C ARG A 14 7.43 -5.30 5.51
N LEU A 15 6.86 -5.84 6.59
CA LEU A 15 5.99 -7.01 6.55
C LEU A 15 4.77 -6.75 5.69
N PHE A 16 4.09 -5.62 5.87
CA PHE A 16 2.98 -5.21 5.00
C PHE A 16 3.39 -5.21 3.52
N HIS A 17 4.52 -4.60 3.19
CA HIS A 17 4.96 -4.50 1.80
C HIS A 17 5.23 -5.86 1.17
N VAL A 18 5.98 -6.73 1.86
CA VAL A 18 6.27 -8.09 1.35
C VAL A 18 5.01 -8.96 1.35
N SER A 19 4.08 -8.78 2.28
CA SER A 19 2.79 -9.47 2.29
C SER A 19 1.95 -9.11 1.08
N ILE A 20 1.81 -7.82 0.76
CA ILE A 20 1.06 -7.37 -0.42
C ILE A 20 1.74 -7.86 -1.70
N ALA A 21 3.07 -7.74 -1.82
CA ALA A 21 3.80 -8.28 -2.96
C ALA A 21 3.60 -9.80 -3.10
N GLY A 22 3.61 -10.52 -1.96
CA GLY A 22 3.33 -11.95 -1.90
C GLY A 22 1.92 -12.30 -2.40
N VAL A 23 0.91 -11.50 -2.07
CA VAL A 23 -0.46 -11.67 -2.61
C VAL A 23 -0.47 -11.55 -4.12
N PHE A 24 0.17 -10.53 -4.70
CA PHE A 24 0.24 -10.37 -6.16
C PHE A 24 0.89 -11.57 -6.84
N VAL A 25 2.02 -12.05 -6.30
CA VAL A 25 2.72 -13.22 -6.82
C VAL A 25 1.88 -14.48 -6.68
N ALA A 26 1.30 -14.71 -5.49
CA ALA A 26 0.46 -15.87 -5.23
C ALA A 26 -0.77 -15.89 -6.15
N ASN A 27 -1.43 -14.75 -6.30
CA ASN A 27 -2.59 -14.60 -7.18
C ASN A 27 -2.25 -14.79 -8.66
N TYR A 28 -0.98 -14.60 -9.07
CA TYR A 28 -0.55 -14.85 -10.43
C TYR A 28 -0.25 -16.33 -10.69
N PHE A 29 0.32 -17.04 -9.70
CA PHE A 29 0.81 -18.42 -9.88
C PHE A 29 -0.16 -19.51 -9.41
N PHE A 30 -1.00 -19.23 -8.41
CA PHE A 30 -1.88 -20.23 -7.78
C PHE A 30 -3.35 -20.06 -8.12
N ASN A 31 -3.73 -18.95 -8.76
CA ASN A 31 -5.13 -18.72 -9.12
C ASN A 31 -5.46 -19.42 -10.44
N GLU A 32 -6.27 -20.47 -10.38
CA GLU A 32 -6.86 -21.12 -11.55
C GLU A 32 -8.35 -20.72 -11.67
N ALA A 33 -8.91 -20.81 -12.88
CA ALA A 33 -10.30 -20.42 -13.11
C ALA A 33 -11.26 -21.35 -12.34
N GLY A 34 -12.07 -20.77 -11.44
CA GLY A 34 -13.00 -21.48 -10.57
C GLY A 34 -12.47 -21.84 -9.19
N ASP A 35 -11.27 -21.37 -8.83
CA ASP A 35 -10.69 -21.58 -7.50
C ASP A 35 -10.88 -20.36 -6.59
N ASP A 36 -11.20 -20.58 -5.32
CA ASP A 36 -11.55 -19.52 -4.35
C ASP A 36 -10.32 -18.75 -3.85
N TRP A 37 -9.10 -19.19 -4.23
CA TRP A 37 -7.85 -18.57 -3.79
C TRP A 37 -7.79 -17.09 -4.13
N HIS A 38 -8.35 -16.65 -5.27
CA HIS A 38 -8.42 -15.24 -5.62
C HIS A 38 -9.14 -14.41 -4.54
N VAL A 39 -10.29 -14.91 -4.09
CA VAL A 39 -11.18 -14.26 -3.11
C VAL A 39 -10.49 -14.19 -1.76
N TRP A 40 -9.96 -15.31 -1.28
CA TRP A 40 -9.24 -15.37 0.00
C TRP A 40 -8.00 -14.47 0.03
N LEU A 41 -7.22 -14.44 -1.06
CA LEU A 41 -6.08 -13.55 -1.20
C LEU A 41 -6.50 -12.06 -1.23
N GLY A 42 -7.65 -11.75 -1.85
CA GLY A 42 -8.27 -10.44 -1.82
C GLY A 42 -8.62 -9.99 -0.40
N TYR A 43 -9.31 -10.83 0.37
CA TYR A 43 -9.64 -10.54 1.77
C TYR A 43 -8.40 -10.36 2.64
N TYR A 44 -7.39 -11.22 2.46
CA TYR A 44 -6.10 -11.09 3.15
C TYR A 44 -5.41 -9.75 2.82
N ALA A 45 -5.40 -9.32 1.56
CA ALA A 45 -4.84 -8.04 1.15
C ALA A 45 -5.59 -6.85 1.79
N VAL A 46 -6.93 -6.88 1.80
CA VAL A 46 -7.75 -5.83 2.44
C VAL A 46 -7.53 -5.79 3.96
N ALA A 47 -7.41 -6.95 4.62
CA ALA A 47 -7.10 -7.02 6.04
C ALA A 47 -5.73 -6.41 6.37
N TRP A 48 -4.69 -6.75 5.60
CA TRP A 48 -3.37 -6.14 5.74
C TRP A 48 -3.38 -4.64 5.43
N LEU A 49 -4.19 -4.22 4.46
CA LEU A 49 -4.37 -2.81 4.15
C LEU A 49 -4.97 -2.05 5.33
N ALA A 50 -5.99 -2.61 6.00
CA ALA A 50 -6.55 -2.04 7.22
C ALA A 50 -5.50 -1.92 8.33
N VAL A 51 -4.68 -2.97 8.55
CA VAL A 51 -3.54 -2.92 9.49
C VAL A 51 -2.58 -1.79 9.13
N ARG A 52 -2.22 -1.63 7.87
CA ARG A 52 -1.34 -0.54 7.41
C ARG A 52 -1.96 0.84 7.64
N VAL A 53 -3.28 0.98 7.43
CA VAL A 53 -4.00 2.23 7.65
C VAL A 53 -3.94 2.63 9.12
N VAL A 54 -4.28 1.71 10.02
CA VAL A 54 -4.21 1.92 11.48
C VAL A 54 -2.77 2.20 11.93
N TRP A 55 -1.79 1.45 11.41
CA TRP A 55 -0.39 1.65 11.75
C TRP A 55 0.16 3.01 11.30
N GLY A 56 -0.42 3.62 10.27
CA GLY A 56 -0.07 4.98 9.88
C GLY A 56 -0.48 6.06 10.88
N PHE A 57 -1.23 5.72 11.93
CA PHE A 57 -1.51 6.62 13.05
C PHE A 57 -0.69 6.26 14.31
N LEU A 58 -0.55 4.96 14.61
CA LEU A 58 0.06 4.48 15.85
C LEU A 58 1.58 4.23 15.74
N GLY A 59 2.07 3.98 14.53
CA GLY A 59 3.44 3.57 14.28
C GLY A 59 4.50 4.66 14.52
N PRO A 60 5.78 4.31 14.30
CA PRO A 60 6.89 5.25 14.40
C PRO A 60 6.80 6.34 13.32
N THR A 61 7.57 7.42 13.48
CA THR A 61 7.49 8.60 12.60
C THR A 61 7.52 8.25 11.11
N SER A 62 8.37 7.32 10.67
CA SER A 62 8.48 6.90 9.28
C SER A 62 7.27 6.13 8.73
N ALA A 63 6.44 5.56 9.61
CA ALA A 63 5.19 4.90 9.24
C ALA A 63 3.99 5.85 9.19
N ARG A 64 4.08 7.00 9.89
CA ARG A 64 2.97 7.92 10.12
C ARG A 64 2.56 8.67 8.87
N TRP A 65 1.25 8.80 8.66
CA TRP A 65 0.67 9.57 7.56
C TRP A 65 1.20 11.00 7.50
N SER A 66 1.35 11.66 8.64
CA SER A 66 1.83 13.04 8.75
C SER A 66 3.26 13.25 8.21
N ASP A 67 4.11 12.22 8.25
CA ASP A 67 5.51 12.33 7.83
C ASP A 67 5.63 12.45 6.30
N PHE A 68 4.83 11.67 5.58
CA PHE A 68 4.93 11.56 4.12
C PHE A 68 3.72 12.07 3.35
N TRP A 69 2.68 12.62 4.00
CA TRP A 69 1.44 13.05 3.32
C TRP A 69 1.73 13.93 2.08
N PRO A 70 1.21 13.55 0.88
CA PRO A 70 1.52 14.21 -0.38
C PRO A 70 0.69 15.50 -0.55
N SER A 71 0.97 16.54 0.23
CA SER A 71 0.27 17.81 0.11
C SER A 71 0.58 18.50 -1.24
N PRO A 72 -0.36 19.30 -1.80
CA PRO A 72 -0.12 20.00 -3.07
C PRO A 72 1.12 20.89 -3.06
N ALA A 73 1.46 21.48 -1.91
CA ALA A 73 2.69 22.26 -1.75
C ALA A 73 3.95 21.38 -1.87
N ARG A 74 3.98 20.21 -1.19
CA ARG A 74 5.10 19.26 -1.24
C ARG A 74 5.28 18.66 -2.63
N LEU A 75 4.18 18.31 -3.30
CA LEU A 75 4.19 17.79 -4.66
C LEU A 75 4.74 18.82 -5.65
N ARG A 76 4.22 20.07 -5.64
CA ARG A 76 4.73 21.14 -6.52
C ARG A 76 6.20 21.44 -6.28
N ALA A 77 6.64 21.52 -5.02
CA ALA A 77 8.04 21.72 -4.68
C ALA A 77 8.92 20.57 -5.19
N HIS A 78 8.46 19.33 -5.05
CA HIS A 78 9.19 18.16 -5.53
C HIS A 78 9.29 18.13 -7.05
N VAL A 79 8.19 18.37 -7.78
CA VAL A 79 8.19 18.44 -9.25
C VAL A 79 9.13 19.54 -9.75
N ARG A 80 9.09 20.74 -9.15
CA ARG A 80 10.05 21.80 -9.46
C ARG A 80 11.50 21.38 -9.25
N SER A 81 11.80 20.74 -8.11
CA SER A 81 13.15 20.25 -7.83
C SER A 81 13.67 19.24 -8.87
N LEU A 82 12.77 18.46 -9.48
CA LEU A 82 13.10 17.51 -10.55
C LEU A 82 13.36 18.24 -11.87
N ILE A 83 12.51 19.22 -12.22
CA ILE A 83 12.67 20.06 -13.41
C ILE A 83 13.99 20.85 -13.35
N ASP A 84 14.28 21.44 -12.19
CA ASP A 84 15.48 22.23 -11.93
C ASP A 84 16.75 21.37 -11.77
N ARG A 85 16.63 20.03 -11.86
CA ARG A 85 17.70 19.05 -11.64
C ARG A 85 18.42 19.23 -10.30
N LYS A 86 17.68 19.65 -9.26
CA LYS A 86 18.15 19.85 -7.89
C LYS A 86 17.40 18.89 -6.94
N PRO A 87 17.66 17.57 -7.01
CA PRO A 87 16.90 16.59 -6.26
C PRO A 87 17.07 16.79 -4.75
N VAL A 88 15.95 17.03 -4.06
CA VAL A 88 15.91 17.09 -2.60
C VAL A 88 15.88 15.68 -2.05
N HIS A 89 16.94 15.30 -1.33
CA HIS A 89 17.02 14.02 -0.66
C HIS A 89 16.25 14.09 0.66
N ARG A 90 15.21 13.27 0.78
CA ARG A 90 14.44 13.11 2.02
C ARG A 90 14.56 11.65 2.46
N LEU A 91 14.77 11.45 3.76
CA LEU A 91 14.66 10.13 4.37
C LEU A 91 13.18 9.70 4.35
N GLY A 92 12.87 8.57 3.74
CA GLY A 92 11.52 8.01 3.66
C GLY A 92 10.91 8.15 2.26
N HIS A 93 9.59 8.34 2.19
CA HIS A 93 8.90 8.50 0.91
C HIS A 93 9.13 9.90 0.33
N SER A 94 9.45 9.97 -0.97
CA SER A 94 9.33 11.21 -1.73
C SER A 94 7.86 11.63 -1.82
N PRO A 95 7.54 12.93 -1.99
CA PRO A 95 6.14 13.36 -2.15
C PRO A 95 5.42 12.64 -3.30
N LEU A 96 6.11 12.36 -4.41
CA LEU A 96 5.54 11.60 -5.51
C LEU A 96 5.37 10.11 -5.17
N GLY A 97 6.35 9.50 -4.49
CA GLY A 97 6.24 8.13 -4.02
C GLY A 97 5.09 7.94 -3.02
N ALA A 98 4.88 8.91 -2.14
CA ALA A 98 3.73 8.94 -1.23
C ALA A 98 2.39 9.01 -1.97
N LEU A 99 2.30 9.79 -3.05
CA LEU A 99 1.11 9.86 -3.88
C LEU A 99 0.80 8.51 -4.53
N VAL A 100 1.81 7.86 -5.13
CA VAL A 100 1.67 6.53 -5.75
C VAL A 100 1.26 5.49 -4.72
N MET A 101 1.87 5.52 -3.53
CA MET A 101 1.51 4.62 -2.42
C MET A 101 0.02 4.78 -2.05
N VAL A 102 -0.45 6.01 -1.84
CA VAL A 102 -1.86 6.28 -1.48
C VAL A 102 -2.81 5.83 -2.59
N LEU A 103 -2.48 6.11 -3.85
CA LEU A 103 -3.27 5.67 -5.00
C LEU A 103 -3.36 4.14 -5.05
N MET A 104 -2.23 3.45 -4.90
CA MET A 104 -2.18 1.99 -4.95
C MET A 104 -2.99 1.37 -3.79
N MET A 105 -2.90 1.94 -2.59
CA MET A 105 -3.72 1.53 -1.46
C MET A 105 -5.21 1.73 -1.72
N ALA A 106 -5.61 2.88 -2.29
CA ALA A 106 -7.00 3.15 -2.64
C ALA A 106 -7.53 2.19 -3.72
N LEU A 107 -6.71 1.86 -4.72
CA LEU A 107 -7.06 0.90 -5.77
C LEU A 107 -7.18 -0.53 -5.23
N ILE A 108 -6.28 -0.96 -4.34
CA ILE A 108 -6.38 -2.27 -3.67
C ILE A 108 -7.68 -2.35 -2.86
N PHE A 109 -7.98 -1.30 -2.09
CA PHE A 109 -9.25 -1.23 -1.36
C PHE A 109 -10.45 -1.26 -2.30
N GLY A 110 -10.41 -0.49 -3.38
CA GLY A 110 -11.46 -0.45 -4.39
C GLY A 110 -11.72 -1.82 -5.01
N MET A 111 -10.67 -2.53 -5.44
CA MET A 111 -10.79 -3.88 -5.98
C MET A 111 -11.36 -4.86 -4.97
N GLY A 112 -10.89 -4.84 -3.72
CA GLY A 112 -11.41 -5.69 -2.66
C GLY A 112 -12.89 -5.40 -2.33
N LEU A 113 -13.27 -4.11 -2.32
CA LEU A 113 -14.66 -3.70 -2.11
C LEU A 113 -15.56 -4.13 -3.26
N THR A 114 -15.14 -3.91 -4.51
CA THR A 114 -15.94 -4.32 -5.68
C THR A 114 -16.02 -5.84 -5.80
N GLY A 115 -14.94 -6.57 -5.48
CA GLY A 115 -14.95 -8.04 -5.46
C GLY A 115 -15.87 -8.60 -4.38
N PHE A 116 -15.81 -8.05 -3.15
CA PHE A 116 -16.75 -8.40 -2.09
C PHE A 116 -18.20 -8.14 -2.48
N LEU A 117 -18.47 -6.99 -3.11
CA LEU A 117 -19.82 -6.67 -3.58
C LEU A 117 -20.28 -7.58 -4.70
N MET A 118 -19.41 -8.12 -5.55
CA MET A 118 -19.82 -9.11 -6.55
C MET A 118 -20.19 -10.43 -5.86
N GLU A 119 -19.28 -10.96 -5.05
CA GLU A 119 -19.45 -12.28 -4.40
C GLU A 119 -20.67 -12.33 -3.47
N GLU A 120 -20.77 -11.38 -2.55
CA GLU A 120 -21.75 -11.45 -1.47
C GLU A 120 -23.12 -10.91 -1.89
N VAL A 121 -23.16 -9.99 -2.86
CA VAL A 121 -24.45 -9.53 -3.39
C VAL A 121 -25.04 -10.59 -4.29
N ASP A 122 -24.26 -11.28 -5.14
CA ASP A 122 -24.78 -12.37 -5.97
C ASP A 122 -25.26 -13.55 -5.10
N ALA A 123 -24.53 -13.88 -4.02
CA ALA A 123 -24.96 -14.85 -3.02
C ALA A 123 -26.29 -14.48 -2.33
N LEU A 124 -26.55 -13.19 -2.09
CA LEU A 124 -27.84 -12.72 -1.53
C LEU A 124 -29.02 -12.85 -2.51
N TRP A 125 -28.76 -12.94 -3.81
CA TRP A 125 -29.79 -13.10 -4.85
C TRP A 125 -29.90 -14.55 -5.38
N GLY A 126 -29.15 -15.50 -4.80
CA GLY A 126 -29.23 -16.92 -5.14
C GLY A 126 -28.68 -17.26 -6.52
N ALA A 127 -27.75 -16.45 -7.03
CA ALA A 127 -26.95 -16.80 -8.19
C ALA A 127 -25.68 -17.50 -7.68
N ASP A 128 -25.67 -18.83 -7.78
CA ASP A 128 -24.48 -19.66 -7.57
C ASP A 128 -23.65 -19.74 -8.87
#